data_AF-A0A927TVE5-F1
#
_entry.id   AF-A0A927TVE5-F1
#
_cell.length_a   1.000
_cell.length_b   1.000
_cell.length_c   1.000
_cell.angle_alpha   90.00
_cell.angle_beta   90.00
_cell.angle_gamma   90.00
#
_symmetry.space_group_name_H-M   'P 1'
#
loop_
_entity.id
_entity.type
_entity.pdbx_description
1 polymer ?
#
loop_
_entity_poly.entity_id
_entity_poly.type
_entity_poly.pdbx_seq_one_letter_code
_entity_poly.pdbx_strand_id
1 'polypeptide(L)'
;MNFLKSIFNSILLAGIIILVIGFYYMIIKAGIPYQDPTPELQLQYSIDMGIGDVLTTVGLCTTMAGAVCRMIISFLSRKKKAEK
;
A
#
# COMPACT_ATOMS: atom_id res chain seq x y z
N MET A 1 -25.21 -3.86 -4.05
CA MET A 1 -24.41 -2.78 -3.41
C MET A 1 -23.44 -3.31 -2.34
N ASN A 2 -23.76 -4.40 -1.62
CA ASN A 2 -22.85 -4.95 -0.59
C ASN A 2 -21.63 -5.69 -1.18
N PHE A 3 -21.81 -6.45 -2.25
CA PHE A 3 -20.71 -7.14 -2.94
C PHE A 3 -19.64 -6.17 -3.46
N LEU A 4 -20.06 -5.08 -4.13
CA LEU A 4 -19.16 -4.05 -4.63
C LEU A 4 -18.36 -3.37 -3.50
N LYS A 5 -19.02 -3.04 -2.38
CA LYS A 5 -18.34 -2.50 -1.19
C LYS A 5 -17.32 -3.48 -0.62
N SER A 6 -17.63 -4.78 -0.64
CA SER A 6 -16.70 -5.82 -0.19
C SER A 6 -15.45 -5.88 -1.07
N ILE A 7 -15.61 -5.82 -2.40
CA ILE A 7 -14.47 -5.80 -3.33
C ILE A 7 -13.54 -4.62 -3.04
N PHE A 8 -14.08 -3.42 -2.91
CA PHE A 8 -13.24 -2.24 -2.63
C PHE A 8 -12.59 -2.27 -1.26
N ASN A 9 -13.24 -2.87 -0.26
CA ASN A 9 -12.61 -3.14 1.03
C ASN A 9 -11.45 -4.13 0.90
N SER A 10 -11.61 -5.20 0.11
CA SER A 10 -10.52 -6.16 -0.14
C SER A 10 -9.35 -5.52 -0.88
N ILE A 11 -9.60 -4.66 -1.88
CA ILE A 11 -8.55 -3.91 -2.58
C ILE A 11 -7.82 -2.97 -1.62
N LEU A 12 -8.55 -2.24 -0.78
CA LEU A 12 -7.97 -1.36 0.23
C LEU A 12 -7.10 -2.15 1.22
N LEU A 13 -7.60 -3.29 1.71
CA LEU A 13 -6.86 -4.16 2.61
C LEU A 13 -5.59 -4.73 1.96
N ALA A 14 -5.69 -5.19 0.71
CA ALA A 14 -4.54 -5.67 -0.05
C ALA A 14 -3.48 -4.58 -0.23
N GLY A 15 -3.90 -3.35 -0.55
CA GLY A 15 -3.01 -2.20 -0.62
C GLY A 15 -2.28 -1.94 0.70
N ILE A 16 -2.99 -1.96 1.83
CA ILE A 16 -2.39 -1.78 3.16
C ILE A 16 -1.36 -2.89 3.46
N ILE A 17 -1.70 -4.14 3.17
CA ILE A 17 -0.79 -5.28 3.39
C ILE A 17 0.49 -5.10 2.57
N ILE A 18 0.37 -4.78 1.28
CA ILE A 18 1.52 -4.52 0.40
C ILE A 18 2.38 -3.37 0.95
N LEU A 19 1.75 -2.30 1.43
CA LEU A 19 2.41 -1.12 1.97
C LEU A 19 3.18 -1.46 3.26
N VAL A 20 2.59 -2.25 4.16
CA VAL A 20 3.27 -2.76 5.37
C VAL A 20 4.49 -3.61 5.02
N ILE A 21 4.38 -4.46 3.99
CA ILE A 21 5.52 -5.27 3.52
C ILE A 21 6.61 -4.36 2.92
N GLY A 22 6.23 -3.32 2.16
CA GLY A 22 7.18 -2.33 1.64
C GLY A 22 7.96 -1.63 2.76
N PHE A 23 7.27 -1.17 3.80
CA PHE A 23 7.90 -0.58 4.98
C PHE A 23 8.76 -1.57 5.75
N TYR A 24 8.37 -2.84 5.84
CA TYR A 24 9.21 -3.88 6.43
C TYR A 24 10.55 -3.98 5.68
N TYR A 25 10.54 -3.97 4.34
CA TYR A 25 11.77 -4.00 3.55
C TYR A 25 12.61 -2.73 3.76
N MET A 26 12.01 -1.55 3.73
CA MET A 26 12.77 -0.30 3.89
C MET A 26 13.33 -0.11 5.30
N ILE A 27 12.53 -0.39 6.34
CA ILE A 27 12.87 -0.04 7.73
C ILE A 27 13.63 -1.18 8.42
N ILE A 28 13.21 -2.44 8.21
CA ILE A 28 13.75 -3.58 8.94
C ILE A 28 14.87 -4.26 8.15
N LYS A 29 14.69 -4.46 6.83
CA LYS A 29 15.68 -5.18 6.01
C LYS A 29 16.81 -4.28 5.52
N ALA A 30 16.48 -3.14 4.92
CA ALA A 30 17.47 -2.17 4.47
C ALA A 30 17.96 -1.28 5.63
N GLY A 31 17.03 -0.68 6.37
CA GLY A 31 17.34 0.18 7.51
C GLY A 31 18.19 1.40 7.10
N ILE A 32 19.10 1.81 7.98
CA ILE A 32 20.07 2.87 7.69
C ILE A 32 21.28 2.22 7.02
N PRO A 33 21.79 2.77 5.90
CA PRO A 33 22.97 2.22 5.25
C PRO A 33 24.17 2.25 6.22
N TYR A 34 24.95 1.17 6.24
CA TYR A 34 26.20 1.10 7.00
C TYR A 34 27.17 2.18 6.51
N GLN A 35 27.98 2.72 7.43
CA GLN A 35 28.92 3.81 7.13
C GLN A 35 30.10 3.33 6.26
N ASP A 36 30.58 2.12 6.51
CA ASP A 36 31.63 1.45 5.73
C ASP A 36 31.15 0.06 5.27
N PRO A 37 30.21 -0.03 4.32
CA PRO A 37 29.64 -1.30 3.88
C PRO A 37 30.66 -2.06 3.03
N THR A 38 30.74 -3.38 3.22
CA THR A 38 31.37 -4.24 2.21
C THR A 38 30.52 -4.24 0.93
N PRO A 39 31.10 -4.60 -0.23
CA PRO A 39 30.34 -4.63 -1.49
C PRO A 39 29.07 -5.48 -1.42
N GLU A 40 29.10 -6.58 -0.66
CA GLU A 40 27.96 -7.48 -0.48
C GLU A 40 26.85 -6.81 0.34
N LEU A 41 27.20 -6.09 1.41
CA LEU A 41 26.25 -5.33 2.22
C LEU A 41 25.62 -4.18 1.42
N GLN A 42 26.40 -3.50 0.58
CA GLN A 42 25.89 -2.43 -0.29
C GLN A 42 24.90 -2.97 -1.33
N LEU A 43 25.19 -4.14 -1.92
CA LEU A 43 24.31 -4.80 -2.87
C LEU A 43 23.01 -5.24 -2.20
N GLN A 44 23.10 -5.90 -1.04
CA GLN A 44 21.93 -6.37 -0.29
C GLN A 44 21.03 -5.20 0.12
N TYR A 45 21.61 -4.10 0.62
CA TYR A 45 20.88 -2.88 0.95
C TYR A 45 20.13 -2.33 -0.27
N SER A 46 20.79 -2.26 -1.43
CA SER A 46 20.19 -1.73 -2.66
C SER A 46 19.01 -2.58 -3.13
N ILE A 47 19.12 -3.90 -3.00
CA ILE A 47 18.03 -4.84 -3.32
C ILE A 47 16.87 -4.64 -2.34
N ASP A 48 17.12 -4.65 -1.03
CA ASP A 48 16.08 -4.54 -0.02
C ASP A 48 15.38 -3.17 -0.08
N MET A 49 16.13 -2.07 -0.31
CA MET A 49 15.56 -0.73 -0.57
C MET A 49 14.72 -0.70 -1.85
N GLY A 50 15.21 -1.28 -2.94
CA GLY A 50 14.49 -1.30 -4.21
C GLY A 50 13.17 -2.06 -4.12
N ILE A 51 13.16 -3.22 -3.45
CA ILE A 51 11.92 -3.98 -3.18
C ILE A 51 10.98 -3.13 -2.32
N GLY A 52 11.51 -2.53 -1.26
CA GLY A 52 10.74 -1.66 -0.37
C GLY A 52 10.08 -0.49 -1.08
N ASP A 53 10.80 0.20 -1.98
CA ASP A 53 10.31 1.34 -2.75
C ASP A 53 9.19 0.94 -3.73
N VAL A 54 9.39 -0.15 -4.48
CA VAL A 54 8.38 -0.67 -5.41
C VAL A 54 7.11 -1.07 -4.67
N LEU A 55 7.23 -1.83 -3.57
CA LEU A 55 6.08 -2.26 -2.79
C LEU A 55 5.38 -1.09 -2.10
N THR A 56 6.12 -0.12 -1.57
CA THR A 56 5.54 1.07 -0.95
C THR A 56 4.76 1.90 -1.97
N THR A 57 5.32 2.11 -3.16
CA THR A 57 4.67 2.84 -4.25
C THR A 57 3.40 2.13 -4.73
N VAL A 58 3.48 0.84 -5.02
CA VAL A 58 2.32 0.03 -5.47
C VAL A 58 1.26 -0.06 -4.38
N GLY A 59 1.67 -0.30 -3.13
CA GLY A 59 0.77 -0.38 -1.97
C GLY A 59 0.05 0.94 -1.72
N LEU A 60 0.75 2.08 -1.81
CA LEU A 60 0.17 3.40 -1.66
C LEU A 60 -0.86 3.69 -2.76
N CYS A 61 -0.49 3.50 -4.03
CA CYS A 61 -1.40 3.69 -5.17
C CYS A 61 -2.66 2.82 -5.04
N THR A 62 -2.49 1.54 -4.68
CA THR A 62 -3.60 0.60 -4.50
C THR A 62 -4.52 1.00 -3.34
N THR A 63 -3.93 1.40 -2.21
CA THR A 63 -4.69 1.87 -1.03
C THR A 63 -5.48 3.14 -1.35
N MET A 64 -4.85 4.11 -2.02
CA MET A 64 -5.50 5.36 -2.41
C MET A 64 -6.65 5.11 -3.39
N ALA A 65 -6.44 4.28 -4.41
CA ALA A 65 -7.49 3.93 -5.37
C ALA A 65 -8.68 3.25 -4.66
N GLY A 66 -8.42 2.27 -3.79
CA GLY A 66 -9.44 1.60 -3.00
C GLY A 66 -10.23 2.56 -2.10
N ALA A 67 -9.54 3.49 -1.44
CA ALA A 67 -10.14 4.49 -0.56
C ALA A 67 -11.04 5.47 -1.33
N VAL A 68 -10.58 5.99 -2.47
CA VAL A 68 -11.37 6.90 -3.33
C VAL A 68 -12.62 6.21 -3.85
N CYS A 69 -12.51 4.99 -4.38
CA CYS A 69 -13.67 4.24 -4.87
C CYS A 69 -14.68 3.95 -3.75
N ARG A 70 -14.21 3.57 -2.55
CA ARG A 70 -15.08 3.36 -1.37
C ARG A 70 -15.79 4.65 -0.98
N MET A 71 -15.08 5.78 -0.98
CA MET A 71 -15.66 7.09 -0.67
C MET A 71 -16.77 7.45 -1.66
N ILE A 72 -16.53 7.35 -2.97
CA ILE A 72 -17.51 7.63 -4.02
C ILE A 72 -18.77 6.77 -3.84
N ILE A 73 -18.62 5.46 -3.65
CA ILE A 73 -19.77 4.55 -3.46
C ILE A 73 -20.56 4.90 -2.20
N SER A 74 -19.88 5.30 -1.12
CA SER A 74 -20.53 5.70 0.12
C SER A 74 -21.37 6.97 -0.06
N PHE A 75 -20.86 7.96 -0.79
CA PHE A 75 -21.58 9.20 -1.13
C PHE A 75 -22.81 8.92 -2.00
N LEU A 76 -22.65 8.15 -3.07
CA LEU A 76 -23.76 7.76 -3.96
C LEU A 76 -24.85 6.96 -3.21
N SER A 77 -24.43 6.07 -2.30
CA SER A 77 -25.36 5.30 -1.46
C SER A 77 -26.16 6.18 -0.51
N ARG A 78 -25.56 7.24 0.03
CA ARG A 78 -26.23 8.19 0.94
C ARG A 78 -27.25 9.04 0.19
N LYS A 79 -26.91 9.55 -1.00
CA LYS A 79 -27.83 10.36 -1.82
C LYS A 79 -29.11 9.58 -2.18
N LYS A 80 -28.98 8.31 -2.58
CA LYS A 80 -30.12 7.44 -2.92
C LYS A 80 -31.05 7.14 -1.73
N LYS A 81 -30.57 7.26 -0.49
CA LYS A 81 -31.38 7.10 0.73
C LYS A 81 -32.09 8.40 1.14
N ALA A 82 -31.64 9.56 0.67
CA ALA A 82 -32.25 10.86 0.95
C ALA A 82 -33.37 11.22 -0.05
N GLU A 83 -33.31 10.67 -1.27
CA GLU A 83 -34.35 10.84 -2.30
C GLU A 83 -35.52 9.83 -2.19
N LYS A 84 -35.47 8.91 -1.21
CA LYS A 84 -36.44 7.84 -1.01
C LYS A 84 -37.05 7.92 0.37
#